data_AF-A0A316UNR1-F1
#
_entry.id   AF-A0A316UNR1-F1
#
_cell.length_a   1.000
_cell.length_b   1.000
_cell.length_c   1.000
_cell.angle_alpha   90.00
_cell.angle_beta   90.00
_cell.angle_gamma   90.00
#
_symmetry.space_group_name_H-M   'P 1'
#
loop_
_entity.id
_entity.type
_entity.pdbx_description
1 polymer ?
#
loop_
_entity_poly.entity_id
_entity_poly.type
_entity_poly.pdbx_seq_one_letter_code
_entity_poly.pdbx_strand_id
1 'polypeptide(L)'
;MPSASSSSSGPSSSTSSNTLFPPASIQHIASTSLHFPQPLPSNVAHSLAQDVEHRLRLVIQDAEKFMRHSRRHTLSTDDVKRALELKGMEPIYGFLHQHARLRKGWHAATGSIVYNVEDDEVDIEQLAQQAVGSSSRLPRSKGVGWKAHWLAVEGVQPLIPENPAPLPATTSRPTAAQDSTDPYAGLASTSTTGAVAVATGGSAGATPNATTQPLVKHILSRELQVYYQRLTEALDDPTTLAALSSLRSDPGLHQLVPYLCQWISTTIASALCAPDALPARSRIITRMQQTISSLLLNPSVAIEGYVHLLLPPILSTMLFSATDYPTRLRRAGATLLSDVLKKHADRYPTLRPRVARVLLEA
;
A
#
# COMPACT_ATOMS: atom_id res chain seq x y z
N MET A 1 65.59 9.73 50.86
CA MET A 1 66.43 10.95 50.85
C MET A 1 66.36 11.54 49.44
N PRO A 2 66.26 12.87 49.32
CA PRO A 2 65.50 13.66 48.33
C PRO A 2 66.21 13.68 46.95
N SER A 3 65.68 14.22 45.83
CA SER A 3 65.04 15.52 45.66
C SER A 3 64.25 15.58 44.34
N ALA A 4 63.08 16.20 44.38
CA ALA A 4 62.34 16.66 43.23
C ALA A 4 63.06 17.83 42.53
N SER A 5 63.02 17.86 41.20
CA SER A 5 63.09 19.11 40.44
C SER A 5 61.90 19.15 39.49
N SER A 6 60.99 20.07 39.79
CA SER A 6 59.83 20.43 38.99
C SER A 6 60.27 21.32 37.83
N SER A 7 59.93 20.92 36.60
CA SER A 7 59.81 21.86 35.48
C SER A 7 58.43 21.69 34.86
N SER A 8 57.57 22.65 35.16
CA SER A 8 56.27 22.88 34.56
C SER A 8 56.45 23.35 33.11
N SER A 9 55.94 22.60 32.14
CA SER A 9 55.59 23.13 30.83
C SER A 9 54.15 22.70 30.50
N GLY A 10 53.32 23.70 30.20
CA GLY A 10 51.85 23.63 30.23
C GLY A 10 51.22 22.65 29.24
N PRO A 11 49.92 22.38 29.39
CA PRO A 11 49.18 21.57 28.43
C PRO A 11 49.09 22.34 27.12
N SER A 12 49.78 21.87 26.08
CA SER A 12 49.44 22.26 24.72
C SER A 12 48.03 21.76 24.45
N SER A 13 47.09 22.68 24.38
CA SER A 13 45.72 22.42 23.96
C SER A 13 45.74 22.01 22.49
N SER A 14 45.99 20.73 22.21
CA SER A 14 45.65 20.13 20.94
C SER A 14 44.13 20.06 20.88
N THR A 15 43.52 21.10 20.31
CA THR A 15 42.14 21.03 19.83
C THR A 15 42.14 19.99 18.72
N SER A 16 41.92 18.73 19.07
CA SER A 16 41.69 17.64 18.15
C SER A 16 40.38 17.93 17.42
N SER A 17 40.47 18.69 16.33
CA SER A 17 39.40 18.88 15.36
C SER A 17 39.05 17.51 14.81
N ASN A 18 37.97 16.93 15.32
CA ASN A 18 37.53 15.57 15.01
C ASN A 18 36.85 15.56 13.62
N THR A 19 37.64 15.74 12.56
CA THR A 19 37.20 15.63 11.17
C THR A 19 37.30 14.18 10.72
N LEU A 20 36.26 13.68 10.05
CA LEU A 20 36.25 12.33 9.50
C LEU A 20 37.14 12.23 8.26
N PHE A 21 37.38 13.35 7.57
CA PHE A 21 38.26 13.39 6.41
C PHE A 21 39.74 13.44 6.85
N PRO A 22 40.60 12.51 6.38
CA PRO A 22 41.98 12.43 6.84
C PRO A 22 42.84 13.58 6.29
N PRO A 23 43.53 14.36 7.15
CA PRO A 23 44.40 15.45 6.70
C PRO A 23 45.62 14.95 5.90
N ALA A 24 46.00 13.68 6.08
CA ALA A 24 47.05 13.02 5.31
C ALA A 24 46.71 12.94 3.80
N SER A 25 45.43 12.80 3.43
CA SER A 25 45.02 12.80 2.03
C SER A 25 45.24 14.15 1.35
N ILE A 26 45.07 15.25 2.08
CA ILE A 26 45.34 16.61 1.55
C ILE A 26 46.83 16.82 1.34
N GLN A 27 47.65 16.37 2.29
CA GLN A 27 49.10 16.44 2.15
C GLN A 27 49.58 15.63 0.93
N HIS A 28 48.99 14.45 0.71
CA HIS A 28 49.30 13.61 -0.45
C HIS A 28 48.86 14.25 -1.78
N ILE A 29 47.68 14.87 -1.85
CA ILE A 29 47.24 15.59 -3.05
C ILE A 29 48.17 16.78 -3.34
N ALA A 30 48.57 17.53 -2.30
CA ALA A 30 49.46 18.67 -2.45
C ALA A 30 50.87 18.28 -2.93
N SER A 31 51.43 17.18 -2.40
CA SER A 31 52.75 16.70 -2.82
C SER A 31 52.72 16.06 -4.22
N THR A 32 51.71 15.25 -4.51
CA THR A 32 51.70 14.36 -5.70
C THR A 32 51.04 15.02 -6.90
N SER A 33 49.93 15.72 -6.73
CA SER A 33 49.17 16.30 -7.84
C SER A 33 49.61 17.72 -8.17
N LEU A 34 49.91 18.52 -7.14
CA LEU A 34 50.23 19.95 -7.28
C LEU A 34 51.74 20.25 -7.20
N HIS A 35 52.58 19.23 -6.94
CA HIS A 35 54.05 19.34 -6.87
C HIS A 35 54.55 20.47 -5.97
N PHE A 36 53.91 20.69 -4.81
CA PHE A 36 54.41 21.69 -3.86
C PHE A 36 55.80 21.28 -3.30
N PRO A 37 56.78 22.21 -3.27
CA PRO A 37 58.16 21.90 -2.88
C PRO A 37 58.35 21.68 -1.37
N GLN A 38 57.41 22.11 -0.54
CA GLN A 38 57.44 21.91 0.91
C GLN A 38 56.10 21.31 1.39
N PRO A 39 56.14 20.43 2.41
CA PRO A 39 54.92 19.89 2.98
C PRO A 39 54.07 21.00 3.59
N LEU A 40 52.76 20.96 3.33
CA LEU A 40 51.82 21.91 3.90
C LEU A 40 51.87 21.87 5.43
N PRO A 41 51.87 23.03 6.12
CA PRO A 41 51.88 23.05 7.57
C PRO A 41 50.60 22.40 8.10
N SER A 42 50.72 21.66 9.21
CA SER A 42 49.69 20.75 9.70
C SER A 42 48.37 21.48 10.02
N ASN A 43 48.43 22.70 10.55
CA ASN A 43 47.27 23.54 10.80
C ASN A 43 46.44 23.85 9.53
N VAL A 44 47.11 24.12 8.40
CA VAL A 44 46.44 24.40 7.12
C VAL A 44 45.82 23.12 6.56
N ALA A 45 46.52 21.98 6.66
CA ALA A 45 45.97 20.69 6.23
C ALA A 45 44.70 20.29 7.01
N HIS A 46 44.66 20.53 8.32
CA HIS A 46 43.47 20.25 9.14
C HIS A 46 42.31 21.20 8.82
N SER A 47 42.57 22.50 8.67
CA SER A 47 41.53 23.47 8.30
C SER A 47 40.93 23.18 6.92
N LEU A 48 41.75 22.78 5.96
CA LEU A 48 41.29 22.42 4.62
C LEU A 48 40.53 21.08 4.62
N ALA A 49 40.90 20.12 5.49
CA ALA A 49 40.14 18.88 5.68
C ALA A 49 38.72 19.16 6.15
N GLN A 50 38.57 20.09 7.09
CA GLN A 50 37.27 20.50 7.61
C GLN A 50 36.42 21.18 6.53
N ASP A 51 36.99 22.06 5.71
CA ASP A 51 36.25 22.71 4.62
C ASP A 51 35.82 21.71 3.53
N VAL A 52 36.70 20.78 3.16
CA VAL A 52 36.37 19.70 2.19
C VAL A 52 35.24 18.83 2.73
N GLU A 53 35.30 18.42 3.99
CA GLU A 53 34.25 17.64 4.62
C GLU A 53 32.90 18.40 4.62
N HIS A 54 32.92 19.69 4.96
CA HIS A 54 31.74 20.54 4.92
C HIS A 54 31.14 20.62 3.51
N ARG A 55 31.97 20.85 2.47
CA ARG A 55 31.51 20.88 1.07
C ARG A 55 30.93 19.55 0.62
N LEU A 56 31.56 18.42 0.97
CA LEU A 56 31.07 17.07 0.67
C LEU A 56 29.69 16.84 1.31
N ARG A 57 29.52 17.18 2.59
CA ARG A 57 28.23 17.06 3.28
C ARG A 57 27.15 17.89 2.59
N LEU A 58 27.46 19.13 2.19
CA LEU A 58 26.51 19.97 1.46
C LEU A 58 26.11 19.35 0.11
N VAL A 59 27.04 18.73 -0.64
CA VAL A 59 26.72 18.08 -1.93
C VAL A 59 25.84 16.85 -1.70
N ILE A 60 26.16 16.04 -0.69
CA ILE A 60 25.38 14.85 -0.35
C ILE A 60 23.96 15.23 0.11
N GLN A 61 23.81 16.29 0.90
CA GLN A 61 22.49 16.77 1.31
C GLN A 61 21.62 17.19 0.12
N ASP A 62 22.19 17.84 -0.88
CA ASP A 62 21.46 18.23 -2.09
C ASP A 62 21.15 17.00 -2.97
N ALA A 63 22.07 16.04 -3.08
CA ALA A 63 21.82 14.76 -3.75
C ALA A 63 20.70 13.95 -3.06
N GLU A 64 20.65 13.94 -1.72
CA GLU A 64 19.55 13.31 -0.97
C GLU A 64 18.20 13.97 -1.26
N LYS A 65 18.16 15.30 -1.43
CA LYS A 65 16.93 15.99 -1.84
C LYS A 65 16.49 15.50 -3.22
N PHE A 66 17.40 15.43 -4.19
CA PHE A 66 17.09 14.88 -5.53
C PHE A 66 16.61 13.42 -5.48
N MET A 67 17.22 12.59 -4.63
CA MET A 67 16.80 11.20 -4.41
C MET A 67 15.37 11.12 -3.86
N ARG A 68 15.07 11.89 -2.80
CA ARG A 68 13.73 11.94 -2.18
C ARG A 68 12.67 12.49 -3.15
N HIS A 69 13.00 13.54 -3.91
CA HIS A 69 12.11 14.07 -4.95
C HIS A 69 11.89 13.10 -6.09
N SER A 70 12.84 12.20 -6.35
CA SER A 70 12.70 11.11 -7.33
C SER A 70 11.93 9.89 -6.78
N ARG A 71 11.40 9.93 -5.54
CA ARG A 71 10.73 8.81 -4.85
C ARG A 71 11.58 7.53 -4.76
N ARG A 72 12.90 7.68 -4.68
CA ARG A 72 13.86 6.58 -4.50
C ARG A 72 14.43 6.61 -3.09
N HIS A 73 14.85 5.45 -2.60
CA HIS A 73 15.54 5.30 -1.31
C HIS A 73 17.04 5.01 -1.46
N THR A 74 17.51 4.82 -2.70
CA THR A 74 18.91 4.57 -3.03
C THR A 74 19.47 5.76 -3.81
N LEU A 75 20.61 6.27 -3.37
CA LEU A 75 21.29 7.41 -3.98
C LEU A 75 22.01 6.96 -5.24
N SER A 76 21.69 7.57 -6.38
CA SER A 76 22.29 7.27 -7.68
C SER A 76 23.36 8.31 -8.06
N THR A 77 24.28 7.96 -8.96
CA THR A 77 25.28 8.90 -9.50
C THR A 77 24.63 10.09 -10.20
N ASP A 78 23.43 9.90 -10.78
CA ASP A 78 22.64 10.97 -11.40
C ASP A 78 22.09 11.99 -10.37
N ASP A 79 21.88 11.57 -9.11
CA ASP A 79 21.47 12.49 -8.04
C ASP A 79 22.63 13.41 -7.64
N VAL A 80 23.86 12.85 -7.56
CA VAL A 80 25.08 13.62 -7.27
C VAL A 80 25.42 14.57 -8.42
N LYS A 81 25.32 14.09 -9.67
CA LYS A 81 25.57 14.94 -10.85
C LYS A 81 24.68 16.18 -10.87
N ARG A 82 23.37 16.03 -10.62
CA ARG A 82 22.44 17.16 -10.51
C ARG A 82 22.75 18.08 -9.32
N ALA A 83 23.24 17.53 -8.21
CA ALA A 83 23.68 18.33 -7.07
C ALA A 83 24.94 19.17 -7.38
N LEU A 84 25.87 18.64 -8.19
CA LEU A 84 27.04 19.39 -8.66
C LEU A 84 26.64 20.51 -9.63
N GLU A 85 25.76 20.19 -10.59
CA GLU A 85 25.21 21.17 -11.54
C GLU A 85 24.48 22.31 -10.83
N LEU A 86 23.68 22.01 -9.80
CA LEU A 86 22.99 23.02 -9.00
C LEU A 86 23.94 24.01 -8.31
N LYS A 87 25.15 23.56 -7.96
CA LYS A 87 26.18 24.40 -7.34
C LYS A 87 27.08 25.11 -8.35
N GLY A 88 26.84 24.93 -9.64
CA GLY A 88 27.69 25.48 -10.70
C GLY A 88 29.08 24.86 -10.75
N MET A 89 29.24 23.63 -10.24
CA MET A 89 30.49 22.88 -10.34
C MET A 89 30.56 22.11 -11.67
N GLU A 90 31.78 21.85 -12.13
CA GLU A 90 32.00 21.08 -13.35
C GLU A 90 31.43 19.65 -13.21
N PRO A 91 30.67 19.16 -14.21
CA PRO A 91 30.13 17.81 -14.16
C PRO A 91 31.25 16.77 -14.26
N ILE A 92 31.21 15.79 -13.37
CA ILE A 92 32.17 14.68 -13.37
C ILE A 92 31.64 13.57 -14.30
N TYR A 93 32.42 13.23 -15.32
CA TYR A 93 32.09 12.20 -16.31
C TYR A 93 32.71 10.84 -15.94
N GLY A 94 32.25 9.76 -16.58
CA GLY A 94 32.80 8.40 -16.41
C GLY A 94 32.10 7.52 -15.37
N PHE A 95 31.06 8.02 -14.69
CA PHE A 95 30.34 7.30 -13.63
C PHE A 95 28.92 6.88 -14.04
N LEU A 96 28.80 6.04 -15.07
CA LEU A 96 27.52 5.42 -15.47
C LEU A 96 27.43 3.98 -14.96
N HIS A 97 26.70 3.77 -13.86
CA HIS A 97 26.15 2.49 -13.36
C HIS A 97 27.10 1.28 -13.21
N GLN A 98 28.38 1.43 -13.51
CA GLN A 98 29.42 0.44 -13.30
C GLN A 98 30.13 0.75 -11.99
N HIS A 99 30.19 -0.24 -11.11
CA HIS A 99 30.97 -0.15 -9.89
C HIS A 99 32.45 -0.20 -10.28
N ALA A 100 33.15 0.93 -10.21
CA ALA A 100 34.60 0.96 -10.28
C ALA A 100 35.16 0.06 -9.16
N ARG A 101 36.00 -0.91 -9.52
CA ARG A 101 36.64 -1.81 -8.55
C ARG A 101 37.86 -1.09 -7.98
N LEU A 102 37.91 -0.98 -6.66
CA LEU A 102 39.05 -0.42 -5.95
C LEU A 102 39.99 -1.56 -5.51
N ARG A 103 41.24 -1.52 -5.95
CA ARG A 103 42.28 -2.44 -5.48
C ARG A 103 43.12 -1.78 -4.40
N LYS A 104 43.35 -2.52 -3.32
CA LYS A 104 44.30 -2.13 -2.26
C LYS A 104 45.72 -2.41 -2.72
N GLY A 105 46.49 -1.37 -3.01
CA GLY A 105 47.93 -1.41 -3.27
C GLY A 105 48.74 -1.03 -2.03
N TRP A 106 49.93 -1.62 -1.89
CA TRP A 106 50.90 -1.23 -0.87
C TRP A 106 51.96 -0.33 -1.49
N HIS A 107 52.11 0.88 -0.98
CA HIS A 107 53.16 1.79 -1.43
C HIS A 107 54.42 1.60 -0.56
N ALA A 108 55.42 0.91 -1.11
CA ALA A 108 56.61 0.48 -0.38
C ALA A 108 57.47 1.64 0.15
N ALA A 109 57.46 2.80 -0.52
CA ALA A 109 58.29 3.95 -0.15
C ALA A 109 57.77 4.75 1.06
N THR A 110 56.47 4.66 1.38
CA THR A 110 55.83 5.43 2.46
C THR A 110 55.20 4.56 3.54
N GLY A 111 55.20 3.22 3.37
CA GLY A 111 54.55 2.28 4.30
C GLY A 111 53.03 2.45 4.40
N SER A 112 52.42 3.20 3.49
CA SER A 112 51.00 3.56 3.50
C SER A 112 50.19 2.73 2.51
N ILE A 113 48.93 2.49 2.84
CA ILE A 113 47.96 1.83 1.97
C ILE A 113 47.47 2.85 0.93
N VAL A 114 47.58 2.52 -0.35
CA VAL A 114 47.07 3.33 -1.47
C VAL A 114 46.02 2.52 -2.21
N TYR A 115 44.84 3.10 -2.42
CA TYR A 115 43.80 2.47 -3.23
C TYR A 115 43.94 2.97 -4.67
N ASN A 116 44.09 2.04 -5.61
CA ASN A 116 44.09 2.36 -7.03
C ASN A 116 42.79 1.90 -7.66
N VAL A 117 42.26 2.69 -8.59
CA VAL A 117 41.14 2.27 -9.45
C VAL A 117 41.70 1.32 -10.48
N GLU A 118 41.17 0.11 -10.56
CA GLU A 118 41.53 -0.82 -11.64
C GLU A 118 40.89 -0.33 -12.93
N ASP A 119 41.72 -0.04 -13.92
CA ASP A 119 41.31 0.25 -15.29
C ASP A 119 41.97 -0.79 -16.18
N ASP A 120 41.23 -1.85 -16.50
CA ASP A 120 41.71 -2.91 -17.38
C ASP A 120 41.61 -2.41 -18.82
N GLU A 121 42.72 -2.40 -19.55
CA GLU A 121 42.73 -2.02 -20.96
C GLU A 121 41.84 -3.00 -21.76
N VAL A 122 40.76 -2.48 -22.34
CA VAL A 122 39.87 -3.26 -23.19
C VAL A 122 40.22 -3.00 -24.65
N ASP A 123 40.35 -4.09 -25.42
CA ASP A 123 40.54 -4.02 -26.86
C ASP A 123 39.30 -3.43 -27.55
N ILE A 124 39.51 -2.37 -28.33
CA ILE A 124 38.45 -1.62 -29.02
C ILE A 124 37.75 -2.52 -30.04
N GLU A 125 38.46 -3.45 -30.68
CA GLU A 125 37.87 -4.38 -31.65
C GLU A 125 36.92 -5.36 -30.96
N GLN A 126 37.30 -5.85 -29.78
CA GLN A 126 36.46 -6.71 -28.96
C GLN A 126 35.22 -5.96 -28.47
N LEU A 127 35.36 -4.70 -28.05
CA LEU A 127 34.23 -3.86 -27.64
C LEU A 127 33.27 -3.60 -28.82
N ALA A 128 33.79 -3.34 -30.01
CA ALA A 128 32.98 -3.12 -31.21
C ALA A 128 32.20 -4.38 -31.60
N GLN A 129 32.84 -5.55 -31.56
CA GLN A 129 32.18 -6.84 -31.80
C GLN A 129 31.12 -7.14 -30.74
N GLN A 130 31.41 -6.83 -29.47
CA GLN A 130 30.44 -6.95 -28.38
C GLN A 130 29.27 -5.97 -28.55
N ALA A 131 29.48 -4.72 -28.96
CA ALA A 131 28.41 -3.75 -29.16
C ALA A 131 27.47 -4.14 -30.31
N VAL A 132 28.00 -4.72 -31.38
CA VAL A 132 27.20 -5.19 -32.53
C VAL A 132 26.48 -6.51 -32.21
N GLY A 133 27.15 -7.45 -31.53
CA GLY A 133 26.57 -8.73 -31.11
C GLY A 133 25.59 -8.61 -29.93
N SER A 134 25.82 -7.64 -29.05
CA SER A 134 24.92 -7.20 -27.98
C SER A 134 24.18 -5.93 -28.41
N SER A 135 23.59 -5.95 -29.61
CA SER A 135 22.33 -5.22 -29.79
C SER A 135 21.44 -5.72 -28.67
N SER A 136 21.48 -4.96 -27.57
CA SER A 136 20.92 -5.30 -26.30
C SER A 136 19.55 -5.79 -26.63
N ARG A 137 19.20 -7.01 -26.19
CA ARG A 137 17.80 -7.37 -26.16
C ARG A 137 17.22 -6.33 -25.22
N LEU A 138 16.80 -5.19 -25.78
CA LEU A 138 15.91 -4.28 -25.13
C LEU A 138 14.86 -5.26 -24.68
N PRO A 139 14.70 -5.49 -23.36
CA PRO A 139 13.56 -6.26 -22.92
C PRO A 139 12.43 -5.61 -23.67
N ARG A 140 11.68 -6.39 -24.47
CA ARG A 140 10.51 -5.92 -25.20
C ARG A 140 9.57 -5.40 -24.12
N SER A 141 9.88 -4.21 -23.63
CA SER A 141 9.31 -3.63 -22.45
C SER A 141 7.98 -3.22 -23.02
N LYS A 142 6.95 -3.93 -22.57
CA LYS A 142 5.57 -3.52 -22.80
C LYS A 142 5.38 -2.19 -22.08
N GLY A 143 6.04 -1.12 -22.54
CA GLY A 143 6.17 0.18 -21.89
C GLY A 143 6.24 0.09 -20.37
N VAL A 144 5.67 1.11 -19.73
CA VAL A 144 5.23 1.01 -18.34
C VAL A 144 3.80 0.45 -18.37
N GLY A 145 3.65 -0.81 -17.94
CA GLY A 145 2.34 -1.45 -17.79
C GLY A 145 1.85 -1.35 -16.35
N TRP A 146 0.59 -0.97 -16.15
CA TRP A 146 -0.04 -0.92 -14.83
C TRP A 146 -0.88 -2.16 -14.59
N LYS A 147 -0.76 -2.77 -13.40
CA LYS A 147 -1.61 -3.86 -12.94
C LYS A 147 -2.33 -3.44 -11.66
N ALA A 148 -3.62 -3.18 -11.75
CA ALA A 148 -4.45 -2.87 -10.59
C ALA A 148 -4.91 -4.16 -9.90
N HIS A 149 -4.93 -4.16 -8.58
CA HIS A 149 -5.52 -5.19 -7.74
C HIS A 149 -6.10 -4.55 -6.48
N TRP A 150 -6.99 -5.27 -5.78
CA TRP A 150 -7.56 -4.80 -4.53
C TRP A 150 -6.57 -5.01 -3.38
N LEU A 151 -6.05 -3.91 -2.83
CA LEU A 151 -5.20 -3.94 -1.64
C LEU A 151 -6.00 -4.23 -0.38
N ALA A 152 -7.19 -3.66 -0.26
CA ALA A 152 -8.10 -3.88 0.87
C ALA A 152 -9.55 -3.78 0.42
N VAL A 153 -10.40 -4.59 1.04
CA VAL A 153 -11.86 -4.55 0.94
C VAL A 153 -12.38 -4.46 2.37
N GLU A 154 -13.13 -3.42 2.71
CA GLU A 154 -13.64 -3.22 4.08
C GLU A 154 -12.55 -3.19 5.16
N GLY A 155 -11.37 -2.64 4.83
CA GLY A 155 -10.22 -2.58 5.74
C GLY A 155 -9.47 -3.92 5.92
N VAL A 156 -9.95 -5.00 5.30
CA VAL A 156 -9.28 -6.31 5.31
C VAL A 156 -8.55 -6.52 3.99
N GLN A 157 -7.28 -6.91 4.08
CA GLN A 157 -6.48 -7.26 2.91
C GLN A 157 -6.87 -8.65 2.38
N PRO A 158 -7.36 -8.76 1.13
CA PRO A 158 -7.71 -10.06 0.57
C PRO A 158 -6.44 -10.88 0.27
N LEU A 159 -6.52 -12.19 0.44
CA LEU A 159 -5.43 -13.15 0.22
C LEU A 159 -5.25 -13.45 -1.28
N ILE A 160 -4.87 -12.43 -2.04
CA ILE A 160 -4.57 -12.51 -3.48
C ILE A 160 -3.04 -12.62 -3.63
N PRO A 161 -2.49 -13.35 -4.63
CA PRO A 161 -1.04 -13.49 -4.82
C PRO A 161 -0.23 -12.17 -4.83
N GLU A 162 -0.84 -11.05 -5.25
CA GLU A 162 -0.21 -9.73 -5.23
C GLU A 162 -0.07 -9.13 -3.82
N ASN A 163 -0.91 -9.53 -2.87
CA ASN A 163 -0.89 -9.03 -1.51
C ASN A 163 0.06 -9.85 -0.62
N PRO A 164 0.82 -9.20 0.29
CA PRO A 164 1.65 -9.92 1.25
C PRO A 164 0.81 -10.86 2.13
N ALA A 165 1.38 -12.03 2.44
CA ALA A 165 0.79 -12.92 3.43
C ALA A 165 0.81 -12.25 4.81
N PRO A 166 -0.23 -12.44 5.65
CA PRO A 166 -0.23 -11.96 7.03
C PRO A 166 1.02 -12.44 7.75
N LEU A 167 1.85 -11.52 8.22
CA LEU A 167 3.03 -11.86 9.01
C LEU A 167 2.56 -12.53 10.32
N PRO A 168 3.15 -13.67 10.72
CA PRO A 168 2.89 -14.22 12.05
C PRO A 168 3.31 -13.19 13.10
N ALA A 169 2.49 -13.00 14.13
CA ALA A 169 2.61 -11.98 15.17
C ALA A 169 3.90 -12.05 16.04
N THR A 170 4.86 -12.91 15.70
CA THR A 170 6.07 -13.19 16.48
C THR A 170 7.37 -12.84 15.76
N THR A 171 7.33 -12.14 14.63
CA THR A 171 8.56 -11.63 13.99
C THR A 171 8.43 -10.15 13.69
N SER A 172 8.49 -9.35 14.75
CA SER A 172 8.88 -7.95 14.63
C SER A 172 10.32 -7.90 14.11
N ARG A 173 10.47 -7.74 12.79
CA ARG A 173 11.70 -7.23 12.19
C ARG A 173 11.98 -5.88 12.86
N PRO A 174 13.20 -5.59 13.34
CA PRO A 174 13.53 -4.27 13.86
C PRO A 174 13.68 -3.32 12.66
N THR A 175 12.57 -2.84 12.13
CA THR A 175 12.54 -1.62 11.31
C THR A 175 12.30 -0.46 12.26
N ALA A 176 13.29 0.41 12.35
CA ALA A 176 13.27 1.63 13.14
C ALA A 176 12.01 2.48 12.87
N ALA A 177 11.46 3.02 13.95
CA ALA A 177 10.51 4.13 14.03
C ALA A 177 9.11 3.94 13.43
N GLN A 178 8.20 3.36 14.23
CA GLN A 178 6.83 3.86 14.35
C GLN A 178 6.45 3.90 15.83
N ASP A 179 6.47 5.11 16.41
CA ASP A 179 5.79 5.40 17.66
C ASP A 179 4.28 5.31 17.41
N SER A 180 3.65 4.25 17.92
CA SER A 180 2.20 4.19 18.15
C SER A 180 1.97 3.85 19.61
N THR A 181 1.77 4.89 20.42
CA THR A 181 1.32 4.77 21.81
C THR A 181 -0.18 4.46 21.84
N ASP A 182 -0.53 3.18 21.87
CA ASP A 182 -1.89 2.73 22.20
C ASP A 182 -1.84 1.73 23.40
N PRO A 183 -2.16 2.16 24.63
CA PRO A 183 -2.13 1.30 25.80
C PRO A 183 -3.49 0.58 25.98
N TYR A 184 -3.85 -0.34 25.08
CA TYR A 184 -4.95 -1.30 25.33
C TYR A 184 -4.90 -2.58 24.47
N ALA A 185 -3.71 -3.09 24.13
CA ALA A 185 -3.54 -4.32 23.35
C ALA A 185 -3.30 -5.58 24.22
N GLY A 186 -3.97 -5.66 25.38
CA GLY A 186 -3.65 -6.65 26.40
C GLY A 186 -4.86 -7.30 27.09
N LEU A 187 -5.93 -7.65 26.37
CA LEU A 187 -6.97 -8.50 26.95
C LEU A 187 -7.91 -9.18 25.93
N ALA A 188 -7.37 -9.98 25.00
CA ALA A 188 -8.20 -10.88 24.19
C ALA A 188 -7.45 -12.13 23.74
N SER A 189 -7.08 -12.99 24.70
CA SER A 189 -6.59 -14.34 24.44
C SER A 189 -7.23 -15.32 25.42
N THR A 190 -8.42 -15.83 25.11
CA THR A 190 -8.90 -17.11 25.66
C THR A 190 -9.97 -17.72 24.76
N SER A 191 -9.57 -18.70 23.94
CA SER A 191 -10.29 -19.98 23.76
C SER A 191 -9.66 -20.77 22.61
N THR A 192 -8.69 -21.61 22.98
CA THR A 192 -8.26 -22.78 22.22
C THR A 192 -9.32 -23.89 22.34
N THR A 193 -9.86 -24.39 21.24
CA THR A 193 -10.24 -25.80 21.06
C THR A 193 -10.47 -26.15 19.58
N GLY A 194 -9.51 -26.91 19.02
CA GLY A 194 -9.68 -28.04 18.10
C GLY A 194 -10.42 -27.91 16.76
N ALA A 195 -9.68 -28.03 15.65
CA ALA A 195 -9.95 -29.08 14.64
C ALA A 195 -8.76 -29.24 13.68
N VAL A 196 -8.26 -30.47 13.59
CA VAL A 196 -7.26 -30.98 12.65
C VAL A 196 -7.99 -31.44 11.38
N ALA A 197 -7.51 -31.06 10.19
CA ALA A 197 -7.75 -31.74 8.90
C ALA A 197 -6.65 -31.30 7.92
N VAL A 198 -5.56 -32.07 7.80
CA VAL A 198 -5.32 -33.09 6.76
C VAL A 198 -5.53 -32.55 5.34
N ALA A 199 -4.41 -32.42 4.64
CA ALA A 199 -4.33 -32.12 3.22
C ALA A 199 -4.77 -33.33 2.38
N THR A 200 -5.68 -33.08 1.44
CA THR A 200 -5.88 -33.92 0.26
C THR A 200 -6.20 -33.02 -0.93
N GLY A 201 -5.45 -33.19 -2.02
CA GLY A 201 -5.54 -32.34 -3.21
C GLY A 201 -6.73 -32.63 -4.10
N GLY A 202 -6.94 -31.71 -5.06
CA GLY A 202 -7.67 -31.97 -6.31
C GLY A 202 -8.99 -31.21 -6.49
N SER A 203 -8.91 -29.96 -6.98
CA SER A 203 -9.81 -29.43 -8.03
C SER A 203 -9.37 -28.03 -8.45
N ALA A 204 -8.79 -27.94 -9.65
CA ALA A 204 -8.53 -26.70 -10.35
C ALA A 204 -9.81 -26.24 -11.08
N GLY A 205 -10.24 -25.00 -10.85
CA GLY A 205 -11.39 -24.43 -11.55
C GLY A 205 -12.37 -23.63 -10.68
N ALA A 206 -11.93 -23.06 -9.55
CA ALA A 206 -12.70 -22.06 -8.83
C ALA A 206 -11.77 -20.90 -8.47
N THR A 207 -12.16 -19.68 -8.84
CA THR A 207 -11.61 -18.45 -8.27
C THR A 207 -11.56 -18.62 -6.75
N PRO A 208 -10.44 -18.30 -6.07
CA PRO A 208 -10.45 -18.21 -4.63
C PRO A 208 -11.34 -17.02 -4.28
N ASN A 209 -12.63 -17.28 -4.11
CA ASN A 209 -13.45 -16.48 -3.22
C ASN A 209 -12.77 -16.66 -1.87
N ALA A 210 -11.82 -15.77 -1.58
CA ALA A 210 -11.42 -15.49 -0.22
C ALA A 210 -12.74 -15.34 0.52
N THR A 211 -13.04 -16.33 1.34
CA THR A 211 -14.19 -16.36 2.22
C THR A 211 -14.08 -15.09 3.04
N THR A 212 -14.75 -14.04 2.60
CA THR A 212 -15.25 -12.98 3.46
C THR A 212 -16.26 -13.65 4.36
N GLN A 213 -15.78 -14.50 5.27
CA GLN A 213 -16.47 -14.84 6.48
C GLN A 213 -16.72 -13.48 7.13
N PRO A 214 -17.97 -13.03 7.30
CA PRO A 214 -18.24 -11.93 8.19
C PRO A 214 -18.07 -12.47 9.62
N LEU A 215 -16.84 -12.80 10.00
CA LEU A 215 -16.44 -13.10 11.37
C LEU A 215 -15.58 -11.97 11.93
N VAL A 216 -15.67 -10.78 11.34
CA VAL A 216 -15.48 -9.56 12.12
C VAL A 216 -16.84 -9.32 12.76
N LYS A 217 -16.94 -9.55 14.08
CA LYS A 217 -18.02 -8.91 14.85
C LYS A 217 -17.85 -7.43 14.58
N HIS A 218 -18.66 -6.89 13.67
CA HIS A 218 -18.58 -5.49 13.31
C HIS A 218 -18.69 -4.73 14.63
N ILE A 219 -17.65 -3.98 15.01
CA ILE A 219 -17.63 -3.25 16.27
C ILE A 219 -18.58 -2.07 16.09
N LEU A 220 -19.87 -2.36 16.26
CA LEU A 220 -20.93 -1.39 16.05
C LEU A 220 -21.04 -0.56 17.30
N SER A 221 -20.85 0.75 17.16
CA SER A 221 -21.09 1.69 18.27
C SER A 221 -22.51 1.55 18.81
N ARG A 222 -22.71 1.79 20.11
CA ARG A 222 -24.03 1.73 20.75
C ARG A 222 -25.03 2.66 20.08
N GLU A 223 -24.61 3.86 19.68
CA GLU A 223 -25.45 4.82 18.95
C GLU A 223 -25.92 4.26 17.60
N LEU A 224 -25.03 3.53 16.94
CA LEU A 224 -25.25 2.99 15.61
C LEU A 224 -26.17 1.76 15.66
N GLN A 225 -26.10 0.98 16.74
CA GLN A 225 -27.09 -0.07 17.06
C GLN A 225 -28.47 0.51 17.33
N VAL A 226 -28.57 1.57 18.14
CA VAL A 226 -29.85 2.24 18.43
C VAL A 226 -30.45 2.85 17.17
N TYR A 227 -29.63 3.45 16.32
CA TYR A 227 -30.04 3.94 15.01
C TYR A 227 -30.58 2.80 14.14
N TYR A 228 -29.85 1.69 14.03
CA TYR A 228 -30.31 0.52 13.27
C TYR A 228 -31.67 -0.01 13.76
N GLN A 229 -31.84 -0.15 15.08
CA GLN A 229 -33.09 -0.61 15.66
C GLN A 229 -34.25 0.32 15.29
N ARG A 230 -34.10 1.63 15.57
CA ARG A 230 -35.12 2.63 15.25
C ARG A 230 -35.43 2.70 13.76
N LEU A 231 -34.41 2.52 12.92
CA LEU A 231 -34.54 2.48 11.49
C LEU A 231 -35.37 1.27 11.05
N THR A 232 -35.06 0.05 11.53
CA THR A 232 -35.83 -1.15 11.19
C THR A 232 -37.28 -1.09 11.68
N GLU A 233 -37.53 -0.52 12.86
CA GLU A 233 -38.87 -0.29 13.39
C GLU A 233 -39.64 0.72 12.52
N ALA A 234 -39.01 1.84 12.16
CA ALA A 234 -39.62 2.87 11.31
C ALA A 234 -39.87 2.38 9.87
N LEU A 235 -39.09 1.43 9.36
CA LEU A 235 -39.32 0.81 8.05
C LEU A 235 -40.49 -0.19 8.07
N ASP A 236 -40.86 -0.73 9.22
CA ASP A 236 -42.01 -1.62 9.39
C ASP A 236 -43.32 -0.88 9.74
N ASP A 237 -43.24 0.40 10.08
CA ASP A 237 -44.41 1.29 10.25
C ASP A 237 -44.92 1.83 8.89
N PRO A 238 -46.19 2.27 8.74
CA PRO A 238 -46.67 2.98 7.56
C PRO A 238 -46.01 4.34 7.26
N THR A 239 -45.37 4.99 8.23
CA THR A 239 -44.76 6.34 8.06
C THR A 239 -43.32 6.31 7.52
N THR A 240 -43.00 5.36 6.62
CA THR A 240 -41.63 5.07 6.17
C THR A 240 -40.91 6.20 5.42
N LEU A 241 -41.59 7.24 4.97
CA LEU A 241 -41.00 8.27 4.10
C LEU A 241 -39.81 9.00 4.73
N ALA A 242 -39.88 9.29 6.03
CA ALA A 242 -38.76 9.93 6.74
C ALA A 242 -37.54 8.99 6.79
N ALA A 243 -37.76 7.72 7.16
CA ALA A 243 -36.70 6.73 7.22
C ALA A 243 -36.07 6.42 5.85
N LEU A 244 -36.87 6.37 4.78
CA LEU A 244 -36.38 6.22 3.41
C LEU A 244 -35.57 7.45 2.94
N SER A 245 -35.93 8.64 3.40
CA SER A 245 -35.16 9.86 3.10
C SER A 245 -33.81 9.85 3.81
N SER A 246 -33.76 9.43 5.08
CA SER A 246 -32.52 9.24 5.85
C SER A 246 -31.60 8.22 5.16
N LEU A 247 -32.12 7.06 4.75
CA LEU A 247 -31.35 6.05 4.03
C LEU A 247 -30.70 6.56 2.72
N ARG A 248 -31.33 7.53 2.07
CA ARG A 248 -30.84 8.09 0.81
C ARG A 248 -29.70 9.10 1.02
N SER A 249 -29.70 9.84 2.12
CA SER A 249 -28.75 10.93 2.37
C SER A 249 -27.61 10.56 3.31
N ASP A 250 -27.81 9.58 4.20
CA ASP A 250 -26.92 9.38 5.35
C ASP A 250 -25.59 8.70 4.95
N PRO A 251 -24.43 9.34 5.23
CA PRO A 251 -23.10 8.84 4.84
C PRO A 251 -22.48 7.83 5.81
N GLY A 252 -23.00 7.71 7.03
CA GLY A 252 -22.47 6.81 8.07
C GLY A 252 -22.98 5.37 8.00
N LEU A 253 -23.74 5.01 6.96
CA LEU A 253 -24.48 3.74 6.91
C LEU A 253 -23.63 2.54 6.48
N HIS A 254 -22.42 2.76 6.01
CA HIS A 254 -21.57 1.73 5.40
C HIS A 254 -21.44 0.46 6.26
N GLN A 255 -21.22 0.65 7.57
CA GLN A 255 -21.11 -0.42 8.55
C GLN A 255 -22.42 -1.23 8.76
N LEU A 256 -23.57 -0.62 8.49
CA LEU A 256 -24.90 -1.25 8.60
C LEU A 256 -25.35 -1.98 7.35
N VAL A 257 -24.78 -1.68 6.19
CA VAL A 257 -25.23 -2.24 4.90
C VAL A 257 -25.33 -3.76 4.91
N PRO A 258 -24.34 -4.53 5.43
CA PRO A 258 -24.46 -5.99 5.49
C PRO A 258 -25.67 -6.45 6.30
N TYR A 259 -25.91 -5.82 7.45
CA TYR A 259 -27.01 -6.14 8.35
C TYR A 259 -28.37 -5.77 7.72
N LEU A 260 -28.44 -4.61 7.07
CA LEU A 260 -29.64 -4.18 6.34
C LEU A 260 -29.94 -5.11 5.17
N CYS A 261 -28.95 -5.51 4.38
CA CYS A 261 -29.12 -6.46 3.27
C CYS A 261 -29.62 -7.83 3.77
N GLN A 262 -29.06 -8.34 4.86
CA GLN A 262 -29.51 -9.58 5.48
C GLN A 262 -30.96 -9.45 5.99
N TRP A 263 -31.26 -8.38 6.72
CA TRP A 263 -32.60 -8.09 7.24
C TRP A 263 -33.63 -7.98 6.11
N ILE A 264 -33.32 -7.24 5.04
CA ILE A 264 -34.18 -7.15 3.85
C ILE A 264 -34.44 -8.55 3.27
N SER A 265 -33.39 -9.37 3.12
CA SER A 265 -33.53 -10.71 2.56
C SER A 265 -34.41 -11.61 3.42
N THR A 266 -34.26 -11.58 4.76
CA THR A 266 -35.08 -12.38 5.68
C THR A 266 -36.52 -11.89 5.74
N THR A 267 -36.74 -10.58 5.69
CA THR A 267 -38.08 -9.97 5.71
C THR A 267 -38.84 -10.28 4.42
N ILE A 268 -38.17 -10.23 3.26
CA ILE A 268 -38.77 -10.63 1.98
C ILE A 268 -39.08 -12.13 2.00
N ALA A 269 -38.14 -12.98 2.44
CA ALA A 269 -38.36 -14.43 2.46
C ALA A 269 -39.52 -14.83 3.40
N SER A 270 -39.58 -14.26 4.60
CA SER A 270 -40.68 -14.49 5.55
C SER A 270 -42.02 -13.97 5.03
N ALA A 271 -42.05 -12.77 4.42
CA ALA A 271 -43.27 -12.23 3.80
C ALA A 271 -43.77 -13.07 2.61
N LEU A 272 -42.88 -13.73 1.87
CA LEU A 272 -43.25 -14.64 0.78
C LEU A 272 -43.75 -16.00 1.30
N CYS A 273 -43.24 -16.47 2.45
CA CYS A 273 -43.62 -17.74 3.06
C CYS A 273 -44.87 -17.66 3.93
N ALA A 274 -45.18 -16.48 4.49
CA ALA A 274 -46.32 -16.29 5.39
C ALA A 274 -47.67 -16.58 4.69
N PRO A 275 -48.57 -17.36 5.32
CA PRO A 275 -49.90 -17.68 4.77
C PRO A 275 -50.91 -16.53 4.88
N ASP A 276 -50.51 -15.38 5.44
CA ASP A 276 -51.40 -14.28 5.80
C ASP A 276 -51.87 -13.42 4.61
N ALA A 277 -52.96 -12.69 4.86
CA ALA A 277 -53.72 -11.89 3.90
C ALA A 277 -52.84 -11.07 2.92
N LEU A 278 -53.13 -11.24 1.62
CA LEU A 278 -52.56 -10.52 0.47
C LEU A 278 -52.18 -9.03 0.70
N PRO A 279 -53.04 -8.18 1.32
CA PRO A 279 -52.73 -6.75 1.49
C PRO A 279 -51.56 -6.50 2.46
N ALA A 280 -51.38 -7.31 3.51
CA ALA A 280 -50.28 -7.13 4.46
C ALA A 280 -48.93 -7.50 3.81
N ARG A 281 -48.88 -8.66 3.14
CA ARG A 281 -47.70 -9.12 2.38
C ARG A 281 -47.27 -8.11 1.33
N SER A 282 -48.21 -7.61 0.52
CA SER A 282 -47.90 -6.66 -0.55
C SER A 282 -47.34 -5.35 -0.01
N ARG A 283 -47.81 -4.86 1.14
CA ARG A 283 -47.26 -3.68 1.81
C ARG A 283 -45.82 -3.89 2.27
N ILE A 284 -45.54 -5.01 2.94
CA ILE A 284 -44.18 -5.33 3.41
C ILE A 284 -43.20 -5.40 2.24
N ILE A 285 -43.55 -6.13 1.17
CA ILE A 285 -42.67 -6.27 -0.01
C ILE A 285 -42.47 -4.92 -0.70
N THR A 286 -43.52 -4.11 -0.85
CA THR A 286 -43.41 -2.76 -1.44
C THR A 286 -42.44 -1.90 -0.63
N ARG A 287 -42.52 -1.94 0.70
CA ARG A 287 -41.61 -1.21 1.57
C ARG A 287 -40.17 -1.69 1.42
N MET A 288 -39.94 -3.00 1.43
CA MET A 288 -38.58 -3.53 1.25
C MET A 288 -37.99 -3.19 -0.14
N GLN A 289 -38.81 -3.23 -1.19
CA GLN A 289 -38.41 -2.80 -2.53
C GLN A 289 -38.09 -1.29 -2.58
N GLN A 290 -38.86 -0.46 -1.87
CA GLN A 290 -38.57 0.98 -1.71
C GLN A 290 -37.27 1.22 -0.92
N THR A 291 -37.01 0.42 0.12
CA THR A 291 -35.76 0.47 0.89
C THR A 291 -34.55 0.14 0.02
N ILE A 292 -34.64 -0.91 -0.81
CA ILE A 292 -33.58 -1.25 -1.78
C ILE A 292 -33.38 -0.08 -2.75
N SER A 293 -34.46 0.54 -3.23
CA SER A 293 -34.38 1.71 -4.11
C SER A 293 -33.68 2.90 -3.45
N SER A 294 -34.04 3.24 -2.21
CA SER A 294 -33.42 4.35 -1.47
C SER A 294 -31.95 4.08 -1.18
N LEU A 295 -31.59 2.83 -0.88
CA LEU A 295 -30.20 2.42 -0.70
C LEU A 295 -29.42 2.63 -2.00
N LEU A 296 -29.92 2.11 -3.14
CA LEU A 296 -29.28 2.25 -4.46
C LEU A 296 -29.15 3.70 -4.97
N LEU A 297 -29.94 4.63 -4.43
CA LEU A 297 -29.86 6.05 -4.74
C LEU A 297 -28.80 6.79 -3.91
N ASN A 298 -28.30 6.20 -2.83
CA ASN A 298 -27.34 6.84 -1.94
C ASN A 298 -25.93 6.81 -2.58
N PRO A 299 -25.32 7.97 -2.91
CA PRO A 299 -23.99 8.05 -3.51
C PRO A 299 -22.86 7.83 -2.50
N SER A 300 -23.14 8.01 -1.20
CA SER A 300 -22.13 7.97 -0.14
C SER A 300 -21.82 6.55 0.34
N VAL A 301 -22.65 5.57 -0.05
CA VAL A 301 -22.52 4.18 0.37
C VAL A 301 -22.06 3.34 -0.83
N ALA A 302 -20.91 2.66 -0.67
CA ALA A 302 -20.37 1.77 -1.69
C ALA A 302 -21.10 0.42 -1.68
N ILE A 303 -22.30 0.36 -2.28
CA ILE A 303 -23.12 -0.87 -2.36
C ILE A 303 -22.53 -1.90 -3.32
N GLU A 304 -21.50 -1.51 -4.10
CA GLU A 304 -20.81 -2.34 -5.11
C GLU A 304 -20.45 -3.74 -4.57
N GLY A 305 -19.88 -3.81 -3.36
CA GLY A 305 -19.52 -5.06 -2.71
C GLY A 305 -20.70 -5.96 -2.35
N TYR A 306 -21.90 -5.41 -2.15
CA TYR A 306 -23.09 -6.12 -1.63
C TYR A 306 -24.16 -6.39 -2.69
N VAL A 307 -23.96 -5.99 -3.95
CA VAL A 307 -24.92 -6.20 -5.04
C VAL A 307 -25.33 -7.67 -5.15
N HIS A 308 -24.37 -8.59 -4.99
CA HIS A 308 -24.61 -10.03 -5.05
C HIS A 308 -25.56 -10.56 -3.94
N LEU A 309 -25.67 -9.85 -2.81
CA LEU A 309 -26.57 -10.19 -1.71
C LEU A 309 -27.99 -9.63 -1.93
N LEU A 310 -28.13 -8.54 -2.69
CA LEU A 310 -29.41 -7.92 -3.03
C LEU A 310 -30.10 -8.53 -4.24
N LEU A 311 -29.37 -9.19 -5.15
CA LEU A 311 -29.97 -9.82 -6.33
C LEU A 311 -30.96 -10.94 -6.01
N PRO A 312 -30.66 -11.93 -5.13
CA PRO A 312 -31.60 -13.00 -4.81
C PRO A 312 -32.96 -12.50 -4.30
N PRO A 313 -33.06 -11.59 -3.31
CA PRO A 313 -34.37 -11.12 -2.85
C PRO A 313 -35.14 -10.35 -3.94
N ILE A 314 -34.47 -9.58 -4.81
CA ILE A 314 -35.12 -8.91 -5.94
C ILE A 314 -35.71 -9.95 -6.90
N LEU A 315 -34.92 -10.94 -7.31
CA LEU A 315 -35.35 -12.01 -8.21
C LEU A 315 -36.48 -12.85 -7.60
N SER A 316 -36.40 -13.18 -6.30
CA SER A 316 -37.47 -13.89 -5.59
C SER A 316 -38.79 -13.12 -5.59
N THR A 317 -38.77 -11.80 -5.41
CA THR A 317 -40.00 -10.99 -5.51
C THR A 317 -40.58 -10.94 -6.93
N MET A 318 -39.74 -11.10 -7.96
CA MET A 318 -40.20 -11.13 -9.35
C MET A 318 -40.76 -12.50 -9.76
N LEU A 319 -40.06 -13.57 -9.40
CA LEU A 319 -40.29 -14.94 -9.86
C LEU A 319 -41.26 -15.73 -8.98
N PHE A 320 -41.84 -15.11 -7.94
CA PHE A 320 -42.74 -15.80 -7.03
C PHE A 320 -43.99 -16.36 -7.76
N SER A 321 -44.19 -17.67 -7.65
CA SER A 321 -45.11 -18.49 -8.43
C SER A 321 -46.54 -18.55 -7.86
N ALA A 322 -47.02 -17.50 -7.19
CA ALA A 322 -48.41 -17.44 -6.74
C ALA A 322 -49.31 -16.76 -7.80
N THR A 323 -50.48 -17.36 -8.05
CA THR A 323 -51.53 -16.84 -8.96
C THR A 323 -52.06 -15.50 -8.52
N ASP A 324 -52.17 -15.29 -7.21
CA ASP A 324 -52.74 -14.09 -6.60
C ASP A 324 -51.69 -13.00 -6.34
N TYR A 325 -50.49 -13.13 -6.90
CA TYR A 325 -49.42 -12.17 -6.68
C TYR A 325 -49.63 -10.88 -7.50
N PRO A 326 -49.67 -9.69 -6.87
CA PRO A 326 -49.91 -8.44 -7.58
C PRO A 326 -48.86 -8.17 -8.67
N THR A 327 -49.31 -7.95 -9.91
CA THR A 327 -48.45 -7.60 -11.06
C THR A 327 -47.64 -6.32 -10.82
N ARG A 328 -48.13 -5.42 -9.96
CA ARG A 328 -47.42 -4.20 -9.55
C ARG A 328 -46.10 -4.50 -8.84
N LEU A 329 -46.05 -5.51 -7.98
CA LEU A 329 -44.83 -5.89 -7.24
C LEU A 329 -43.80 -6.54 -8.18
N ARG A 330 -44.25 -7.35 -9.15
CA ARG A 330 -43.36 -7.89 -10.19
C ARG A 330 -42.76 -6.77 -11.04
N ARG A 331 -43.57 -5.78 -11.43
CA ARG A 331 -43.10 -4.62 -12.19
C ARG A 331 -42.09 -3.78 -11.38
N ALA A 332 -42.35 -3.54 -10.10
CA ALA A 332 -41.43 -2.82 -9.21
C ALA A 332 -40.10 -3.57 -9.02
N GLY A 333 -40.14 -4.89 -8.86
CA GLY A 333 -38.93 -5.73 -8.85
C GLY A 333 -38.15 -5.65 -10.16
N ALA A 334 -38.84 -5.69 -11.31
CA ALA A 334 -38.22 -5.59 -12.63
C ALA A 334 -37.55 -4.22 -12.86
N THR A 335 -38.18 -3.14 -12.41
CA THR A 335 -37.58 -1.79 -12.49
C THR A 335 -36.33 -1.69 -11.61
N LEU A 336 -36.35 -2.25 -10.40
CA LEU A 336 -35.17 -2.28 -9.53
C LEU A 336 -34.03 -3.09 -10.12
N LEU A 337 -34.35 -4.26 -10.69
CA LEU A 337 -33.35 -5.08 -11.37
C LEU A 337 -32.73 -4.32 -12.56
N SER A 338 -33.54 -3.59 -13.34
CA SER A 338 -33.05 -2.74 -14.42
C SER A 338 -32.10 -1.65 -13.92
N ASP A 339 -32.44 -0.99 -12.81
CA ASP A 339 -31.61 0.06 -12.23
C ASP A 339 -30.28 -0.48 -11.70
N VAL A 340 -30.29 -1.63 -11.04
CA VAL A 340 -29.07 -2.33 -10.58
C VAL A 340 -28.19 -2.70 -11.77
N LEU A 341 -28.76 -3.28 -12.82
CA LEU A 341 -28.01 -3.68 -14.01
C LEU A 341 -27.45 -2.47 -14.76
N LYS A 342 -28.17 -1.35 -14.87
CA LYS A 342 -27.65 -0.13 -15.50
C LYS A 342 -26.49 0.48 -14.72
N LYS A 343 -26.56 0.49 -13.40
CA LYS A 343 -25.51 1.09 -12.55
C LYS A 343 -24.27 0.23 -12.40
N HIS A 344 -24.43 -1.10 -12.25
CA HIS A 344 -23.33 -1.98 -11.83
C HIS A 344 -22.82 -2.94 -12.91
N ALA A 345 -23.47 -3.05 -14.07
CA ALA A 345 -23.05 -4.05 -15.06
C ALA A 345 -21.72 -3.75 -15.76
N ASP A 346 -21.33 -2.49 -15.88
CA ASP A 346 -20.05 -2.13 -16.52
C ASP A 346 -18.85 -2.48 -15.62
N ARG A 347 -19.11 -2.50 -14.30
CA ARG A 347 -18.13 -2.84 -13.26
C ARG A 347 -18.02 -4.35 -13.04
N TYR A 348 -19.14 -5.07 -13.17
CA TYR A 348 -19.22 -6.52 -13.04
C TYR A 348 -19.69 -7.17 -14.35
N PRO A 349 -18.78 -7.57 -15.25
CA PRO A 349 -19.16 -8.19 -16.52
C PRO A 349 -19.87 -9.54 -16.34
N THR A 350 -19.70 -10.20 -15.19
CA THR A 350 -20.36 -11.47 -14.83
C THR A 350 -21.81 -11.30 -14.38
N LEU A 351 -22.26 -10.08 -14.06
CA LEU A 351 -23.59 -9.80 -13.52
C LEU A 351 -24.70 -10.06 -14.55
N ARG A 352 -24.58 -9.46 -15.75
CA ARG A 352 -25.55 -9.61 -16.85
C ARG A 352 -25.75 -11.08 -17.26
N PRO A 353 -24.70 -11.88 -17.56
CA PRO A 353 -24.89 -13.26 -17.97
C PRO A 353 -25.47 -14.13 -16.84
N ARG A 354 -25.11 -13.86 -15.58
CA ARG A 354 -25.67 -14.60 -14.42
C ARG A 354 -27.16 -14.35 -14.24
N VAL A 355 -27.60 -13.09 -14.31
CA VAL A 355 -29.03 -12.75 -14.20
C VAL A 355 -29.82 -13.32 -15.39
N ALA A 356 -29.29 -13.20 -16.61
CA ALA A 356 -29.92 -13.76 -17.81
C ALA A 356 -30.11 -15.28 -17.70
N ARG A 357 -29.11 -16.00 -17.19
CA ARG A 357 -29.19 -17.45 -16.96
C ARG A 357 -30.28 -17.80 -15.95
N VAL A 358 -30.36 -17.09 -14.82
CA VAL A 358 -31.39 -17.35 -13.80
C VAL A 358 -32.80 -17.09 -14.34
N LEU A 359 -32.98 -16.04 -15.15
CA LEU A 359 -34.29 -15.74 -15.77
C LEU A 359 -34.69 -16.72 -16.88
N LEU A 360 -33.73 -17.44 -17.47
CA LEU A 360 -33.98 -18.47 -18.47
C LEU A 360 -34.28 -19.83 -17.83
N GLU A 361 -33.66 -20.12 -16.68
CA GLU A 361 -33.88 -21.34 -15.89
C GLU A 361 -35.20 -21.32 -15.09
N ALA A 362 -35.74 -20.13 -14.79
CA ALA A 362 -37.01 -19.93 -14.08
C ALA A 362 -38.21 -19.88 -15.04
#